data_AF-A0A9N8PXJ6-F1
#
_entry.id   AF-A0A9N8PXJ6-F1
#
_cell.length_a   1.000
_cell.length_b   1.000
_cell.length_c   1.000
_cell.angle_alpha   90.00
_cell.angle_beta   90.00
_cell.angle_gamma   90.00
#
_symmetry.space_group_name_H-M   'P 1'
#
loop_
_entity.id
_entity.type
_entity.pdbx_description
1 polymer ?
#
loop_
_entity_poly.entity_id
_entity_poly.type
_entity_poly.pdbx_seq_one_letter_code
_entity_poly.pdbx_strand_id
1 'polypeptide(L)'
;TIEMYFSSFLPAFLAFSGIVTASAIPSPFLESRQSSPAAGVVYSKCSKPGVFALAFDDGPGQYTEELIKTLNAAGAKATFFFTGTLYGCIYNRAAAVKAAYSSGHQVASHTWTHPQTLDSMSVSQLTIEMRKLETALVNIIGVKPTYMRPPYLKTGGNVPTAMRNLGYRMITDSVDSQDWNGLSVSASEQKFRSAGPSTPDGKGHISLLHETYANTVRDLVPRLIKWAKENNLKMVTVAECLGDANGAYAKGNGGGAQTC
;
A
#
# COMPACT_ATOMS: atom_id res chain seq x y z
N THR A 1 -43.32 34.70 -71.35
CA THR A 1 -43.64 36.01 -70.76
C THR A 1 -45.05 35.95 -70.20
N ILE A 2 -45.25 36.46 -68.97
CA ILE A 2 -46.55 36.70 -68.27
C ILE A 2 -47.12 35.41 -67.60
N GLU A 3 -47.01 35.23 -66.28
CA GLU A 3 -47.95 35.64 -65.19
C GLU A 3 -49.37 35.07 -65.39
N MET A 4 -50.15 34.55 -64.44
CA MET A 4 -50.19 34.35 -62.98
C MET A 4 -51.39 33.38 -62.77
N TYR A 5 -51.47 32.65 -61.66
CA TYR A 5 -52.56 32.73 -60.67
C TYR A 5 -52.52 31.56 -59.68
N PHE A 6 -52.50 31.96 -58.41
CA PHE A 6 -52.54 31.14 -57.20
C PHE A 6 -53.89 30.41 -57.04
N SER A 7 -53.85 29.15 -56.61
CA SER A 7 -54.96 28.49 -55.92
C SER A 7 -54.46 27.91 -54.61
N SER A 8 -54.89 28.51 -53.52
CA SER A 8 -54.63 28.14 -52.13
C SER A 8 -55.36 26.85 -51.74
N PHE A 9 -54.60 25.80 -51.43
CA PHE A 9 -55.09 24.64 -50.68
C PHE A 9 -54.39 24.60 -49.32
N LEU A 10 -55.17 24.70 -48.24
CA LEU A 10 -54.71 24.41 -46.88
C LEU A 10 -54.64 22.89 -46.68
N PRO A 11 -53.52 22.32 -46.20
CA PRO A 11 -53.54 21.06 -45.49
C PRO A 11 -53.69 21.32 -43.98
N ALA A 12 -54.65 20.64 -43.37
CA ALA A 12 -54.83 20.59 -41.92
C ALA A 12 -53.61 19.92 -41.25
N PHE A 13 -52.95 20.64 -40.36
CA PHE A 13 -51.91 20.07 -39.49
C PHE A 13 -52.57 19.40 -38.28
N LEU A 14 -52.54 18.06 -38.26
CA LEU A 14 -52.77 17.27 -37.05
C LEU A 14 -51.56 17.43 -36.12
N ALA A 15 -51.75 18.15 -35.02
CA ALA A 15 -50.76 18.25 -33.96
C ALA A 15 -50.76 16.95 -33.12
N PHE A 16 -49.77 16.09 -33.34
CA PHE A 16 -49.44 15.01 -32.41
C PHE A 16 -48.61 15.58 -31.25
N SER A 17 -49.23 15.74 -30.07
CA SER A 17 -48.49 15.96 -28.83
C SER A 17 -47.84 14.64 -28.39
N GLY A 18 -46.64 14.38 -28.91
CA GLY A 18 -45.76 13.34 -28.39
C GLY A 18 -45.12 13.81 -27.09
N ILE A 19 -45.47 13.20 -25.96
CA ILE A 19 -44.73 13.38 -24.70
C ILE A 19 -43.39 12.67 -24.88
N VAL A 20 -42.32 13.45 -25.10
CA VAL A 20 -40.95 12.95 -25.04
C VAL A 20 -40.57 12.85 -23.56
N THR A 21 -40.64 11.66 -22.97
CA THR A 21 -40.02 11.42 -21.68
C THR A 21 -38.51 11.38 -21.90
N ALA A 22 -37.81 12.45 -21.51
CA ALA A 22 -36.35 12.45 -21.48
C ALA A 22 -35.89 11.45 -20.40
N SER A 23 -35.51 10.24 -20.82
CA SER A 23 -34.78 9.32 -19.96
C SER A 23 -33.41 9.92 -19.70
N ALA A 24 -33.14 10.28 -18.45
CA ALA A 24 -31.83 10.77 -18.02
C ALA A 24 -30.78 9.70 -18.37
N ILE A 25 -29.86 10.03 -19.28
CA ILE A 25 -28.68 9.21 -19.54
C ILE A 25 -27.88 9.22 -18.24
N PRO A 26 -27.69 8.08 -17.55
CA PRO A 26 -26.87 8.05 -16.35
C PRO A 26 -25.47 8.52 -16.75
N SER A 27 -25.01 9.59 -16.09
CA SER A 27 -23.69 10.14 -16.37
C SER A 27 -22.64 9.05 -16.15
N PRO A 28 -21.76 8.77 -17.14
CA PRO A 28 -20.70 7.76 -17.00
C PRO A 28 -19.64 8.14 -15.96
N PHE A 29 -19.76 9.32 -15.33
CA PHE A 29 -18.83 9.88 -14.37
C PHE A 29 -19.14 9.60 -12.89
N LEU A 30 -20.15 8.78 -12.58
CA LEU A 30 -20.24 8.13 -11.26
C LEU A 30 -19.41 6.84 -11.25
N GLU A 31 -18.17 6.96 -11.73
CA GLU A 31 -17.15 5.98 -11.44
C GLU A 31 -16.92 6.04 -9.92
N SER A 32 -17.27 4.95 -9.25
CA SER A 32 -17.07 4.73 -7.82
C SER A 32 -15.80 5.43 -7.34
N ARG A 33 -15.94 6.56 -6.63
CA ARG A 33 -14.85 7.10 -5.83
C ARG A 33 -14.61 6.06 -4.75
N GLN A 34 -13.73 5.10 -5.04
CA GLN A 34 -13.25 4.15 -4.06
C GLN A 34 -12.70 5.01 -2.91
N SER A 35 -13.40 5.04 -1.77
CA SER A 35 -13.00 5.86 -0.64
C SER A 35 -11.61 5.39 -0.21
N SER A 36 -10.64 6.29 -0.10
CA SER A 36 -9.30 5.95 0.39
C SER A 36 -9.40 5.14 1.70
N PRO A 37 -8.51 4.16 1.92
CA PRO A 37 -8.43 3.39 3.15
C PRO A 37 -8.49 4.27 4.40
N ALA A 38 -9.31 3.90 5.36
CA ALA A 38 -9.56 4.68 6.57
C ALA A 38 -8.43 4.52 7.60
N ALA A 39 -8.15 5.59 8.33
CA ALA A 39 -7.20 5.57 9.43
C ALA A 39 -7.72 4.77 10.64
N GLY A 40 -6.82 4.10 11.34
CA GLY A 40 -7.15 3.23 12.48
C GLY A 40 -7.88 1.94 12.10
N VAL A 41 -7.89 1.58 10.81
CA VAL A 41 -8.46 0.32 10.30
C VAL A 41 -7.34 -0.63 9.89
N VAL A 42 -7.57 -1.93 10.11
CA VAL A 42 -6.66 -3.03 9.76
C VAL A 42 -6.97 -3.54 8.36
N TYR A 43 -5.93 -3.70 7.54
CA TYR A 43 -5.99 -4.27 6.20
C TYR A 43 -4.99 -5.42 6.06
N SER A 44 -5.47 -6.60 5.67
CA SER A 44 -4.65 -7.81 5.50
C SER A 44 -4.48 -8.23 4.03
N LYS A 45 -5.25 -7.66 3.12
CA LYS A 45 -5.30 -8.03 1.70
C LYS A 45 -5.53 -6.82 0.81
N CYS A 46 -5.27 -6.98 -0.47
CA CYS A 46 -5.50 -5.94 -1.46
C CYS A 46 -6.99 -5.68 -1.71
N SER A 47 -7.29 -4.55 -2.32
CA SER A 47 -8.67 -4.18 -2.71
C SER A 47 -9.12 -4.85 -4.02
N LYS A 48 -8.16 -5.22 -4.87
CA LYS A 48 -8.35 -5.78 -6.22
C LYS A 48 -7.59 -7.11 -6.40
N PRO A 49 -8.04 -8.00 -7.30
CA PRO A 49 -7.29 -9.20 -7.71
C PRO A 49 -6.07 -8.85 -8.57
N GLY A 50 -5.26 -9.86 -8.92
CA GLY A 50 -4.18 -9.74 -9.90
C GLY A 50 -2.98 -8.90 -9.43
N VAL A 51 -2.94 -8.55 -8.15
CA VAL A 51 -1.85 -7.78 -7.53
C VAL A 51 -1.24 -8.55 -6.37
N PHE A 52 0.04 -8.33 -6.14
CA PHE A 52 0.78 -8.88 -5.02
C PHE A 52 1.62 -7.78 -4.35
N ALA A 53 1.35 -7.50 -3.08
CA ALA A 53 2.10 -6.53 -2.31
C ALA A 53 3.19 -7.25 -1.49
N LEU A 54 4.41 -7.23 -2.02
CA LEU A 54 5.61 -7.62 -1.29
C LEU A 54 5.86 -6.58 -0.18
N ALA A 55 5.79 -7.03 1.06
CA ALA A 55 5.91 -6.19 2.24
C ALA A 55 6.95 -6.76 3.22
N PHE A 56 7.97 -5.94 3.52
CA PHE A 56 9.16 -6.30 4.28
C PHE A 56 9.25 -5.49 5.58
N ASP A 57 9.46 -6.17 6.70
CA ASP A 57 9.49 -5.56 8.03
C ASP A 57 10.92 -5.38 8.56
N ASP A 58 11.00 -4.75 9.73
CA ASP A 58 12.15 -4.58 10.63
C ASP A 58 13.30 -3.69 10.18
N GLY A 59 13.50 -3.54 8.87
CA GLY A 59 14.60 -2.78 8.29
C GLY A 59 14.62 -1.28 8.67
N PRO A 60 15.53 -0.48 8.08
CA PRO A 60 16.49 -0.88 7.07
C PRO A 60 17.61 -1.73 7.67
N GLY A 61 17.79 -2.94 7.14
CA GLY A 61 18.84 -3.87 7.49
C GLY A 61 20.10 -3.74 6.64
N GLN A 62 20.98 -4.75 6.75
CA GLN A 62 22.21 -4.82 5.94
C GLN A 62 21.97 -5.28 4.49
N TYR A 63 20.80 -5.84 4.18
CA TYR A 63 20.48 -6.37 2.85
C TYR A 63 19.50 -5.49 2.06
N THR A 64 19.06 -4.36 2.62
CA THR A 64 18.01 -3.51 2.01
C THR A 64 18.38 -3.03 0.61
N GLU A 65 19.62 -2.56 0.42
CA GLU A 65 20.09 -2.09 -0.89
C GLU A 65 20.21 -3.23 -1.92
N GLU A 66 20.59 -4.42 -1.46
CA GLU A 66 20.64 -5.63 -2.30
C GLU A 66 19.23 -6.00 -2.77
N LEU A 67 18.26 -5.99 -1.85
CA LEU A 67 16.85 -6.25 -2.15
C LEU A 67 16.27 -5.21 -3.13
N ILE A 68 16.54 -3.92 -2.94
CA ILE A 68 16.07 -2.85 -3.83
C ILE A 68 16.59 -3.09 -5.27
N LYS A 69 17.86 -3.48 -5.43
CA LYS A 69 18.42 -3.82 -6.76
C LYS A 69 17.68 -4.99 -7.40
N THR A 70 17.43 -6.06 -6.64
CA THR A 70 16.68 -7.23 -7.11
C THR A 70 15.25 -6.86 -7.55
N LEU A 71 14.54 -6.07 -6.75
CA LEU A 71 13.18 -5.63 -7.07
C LEU A 71 13.14 -4.73 -8.31
N ASN A 72 14.05 -3.76 -8.39
CA ASN A 72 14.16 -2.86 -9.54
C ASN A 72 14.46 -3.61 -10.84
N ALA A 73 15.42 -4.54 -10.82
CA ALA A 73 15.75 -5.38 -11.97
C ALA A 73 14.54 -6.24 -12.42
N ALA A 74 13.68 -6.63 -11.49
CA ALA A 74 12.48 -7.38 -11.78
C ALA A 74 11.29 -6.53 -12.27
N GLY A 75 11.39 -5.19 -12.21
CA GLY A 75 10.27 -4.27 -12.44
C GLY A 75 9.21 -4.29 -11.33
N ALA A 76 9.56 -4.78 -10.15
CA ALA A 76 8.65 -4.95 -9.02
C ALA A 76 8.65 -3.72 -8.09
N LYS A 77 7.48 -3.38 -7.54
CA LYS A 77 7.38 -2.48 -6.39
C LYS A 77 7.07 -3.26 -5.12
N ALA A 78 7.46 -2.69 -3.99
CA ALA A 78 7.37 -3.30 -2.67
C ALA A 78 7.11 -2.23 -1.62
N THR A 79 6.82 -2.67 -0.41
CA THR A 79 6.65 -1.82 0.78
C THR A 79 7.62 -2.23 1.86
N PHE A 80 8.34 -1.26 2.41
CA PHE A 80 9.28 -1.43 3.50
C PHE A 80 8.71 -0.80 4.77
N PHE A 81 8.37 -1.61 5.76
CA PHE A 81 7.97 -1.18 7.10
C PHE A 81 9.24 -1.05 7.94
N PHE A 82 9.78 0.18 7.99
CA PHE A 82 11.04 0.43 8.67
C PHE A 82 10.86 0.78 10.14
N THR A 83 11.84 0.38 10.95
CA THR A 83 12.01 0.76 12.33
C THR A 83 13.01 1.91 12.46
N GLY A 84 13.04 2.57 13.62
CA GLY A 84 14.01 3.62 13.93
C GLY A 84 15.36 3.09 14.41
N THR A 85 15.34 2.07 15.26
CA THR A 85 16.54 1.65 16.02
C THR A 85 16.78 0.14 16.09
N LEU A 86 15.94 -0.71 15.48
CA LEU A 86 16.03 -2.16 15.66
C LEU A 86 17.34 -2.75 15.12
N TYR A 87 17.72 -2.36 13.89
CA TYR A 87 18.97 -2.79 13.23
C TYR A 87 20.04 -1.68 13.24
N GLY A 88 20.08 -0.95 14.35
CA GLY A 88 20.86 0.27 14.50
C GLY A 88 20.08 1.50 14.09
N CYS A 89 20.71 2.67 14.26
CA CYS A 89 20.04 3.93 13.99
C CYS A 89 19.71 4.11 12.49
N ILE A 90 18.45 4.42 12.17
CA ILE A 90 17.97 4.62 10.79
C ILE A 90 18.80 5.65 9.99
N TYR A 91 19.36 6.66 10.64
CA TYR A 91 20.22 7.65 9.97
C TYR A 91 21.51 7.05 9.42
N ASN A 92 22.05 6.00 10.05
CA ASN A 92 23.21 5.25 9.53
C ASN A 92 22.86 4.47 8.25
N ARG A 93 21.57 4.30 7.96
CA ARG A 93 21.02 3.63 6.78
C ARG A 93 20.24 4.58 5.89
N ALA A 94 20.43 5.89 6.03
CA ALA A 94 19.68 6.91 5.29
C ALA A 94 19.80 6.74 3.76
N ALA A 95 20.94 6.24 3.26
CA ALA A 95 21.13 5.94 1.84
C ALA A 95 20.15 4.86 1.34
N ALA A 96 20.00 3.76 2.08
CA ALA A 96 19.05 2.69 1.76
C ALA A 96 17.60 3.18 1.79
N VAL A 97 17.23 3.96 2.81
CA VAL A 97 15.88 4.55 2.92
C VAL A 97 15.58 5.49 1.74
N LYS A 98 16.53 6.37 1.39
CA LYS A 98 16.43 7.24 0.20
C LYS A 98 16.30 6.43 -1.09
N ALA A 99 17.11 5.39 -1.25
CA ALA A 99 17.08 4.52 -2.42
C ALA A 99 15.75 3.79 -2.58
N ALA A 100 15.16 3.31 -1.47
CA ALA A 100 13.83 2.69 -1.49
C ALA A 100 12.77 3.68 -2.00
N TYR A 101 12.74 4.88 -1.40
CA TYR A 101 11.80 5.95 -1.75
C TYR A 101 11.97 6.44 -3.19
N SER A 102 13.20 6.77 -3.60
CA SER A 102 13.48 7.31 -4.94
C SER A 102 13.28 6.28 -6.05
N SER A 103 13.37 4.99 -5.73
CA SER A 103 13.05 3.90 -6.65
C SER A 103 11.53 3.65 -6.75
N GLY A 104 10.69 4.41 -6.05
CA GLY A 104 9.23 4.26 -6.08
C GLY A 104 8.70 3.06 -5.28
N HIS A 105 9.52 2.49 -4.39
CA HIS A 105 8.98 1.61 -3.35
C HIS A 105 8.27 2.46 -2.28
N GLN A 106 7.33 1.84 -1.57
CA GLN A 106 6.72 2.48 -0.43
C GLN A 106 7.60 2.29 0.82
N VAL A 107 7.81 3.38 1.55
CA VAL A 107 8.41 3.40 2.89
C VAL A 107 7.29 3.67 3.87
N ALA A 108 7.11 2.78 4.85
CA ALA A 108 6.05 2.79 5.84
C ALA A 108 6.64 2.63 7.25
N SER A 109 5.83 2.92 8.28
CA SER A 109 6.27 2.85 9.68
C SER A 109 6.15 1.44 10.26
N HIS A 110 7.19 1.01 10.99
CA HIS A 110 7.15 -0.14 11.87
C HIS A 110 7.51 0.23 13.31
N THR A 111 7.13 1.46 13.72
CA THR A 111 7.48 2.09 15.02
C THR A 111 8.95 2.46 15.17
N TRP A 112 9.31 3.17 16.24
CA TRP A 112 10.68 3.58 16.48
C TRP A 112 11.52 2.41 17.04
N THR A 113 11.02 1.77 18.11
CA THR A 113 11.77 0.78 18.89
C THR A 113 11.35 -0.67 18.65
N HIS A 114 10.28 -0.92 17.89
CA HIS A 114 9.70 -2.25 17.69
C HIS A 114 9.25 -2.92 19.02
N PRO A 115 8.33 -2.30 19.80
CA PRO A 115 7.97 -2.81 21.11
C PRO A 115 7.08 -4.07 21.04
N GLN A 116 7.46 -5.10 21.78
CA GLN A 116 6.66 -6.32 21.98
C GLN A 116 5.33 -6.07 22.69
N THR A 117 5.23 -4.98 23.46
CA THR A 117 4.08 -4.62 24.29
C THR A 117 3.18 -3.57 23.64
N LEU A 118 3.22 -3.44 22.30
CA LEU A 118 2.50 -2.39 21.56
C LEU A 118 1.02 -2.26 21.96
N ASP A 119 0.32 -3.39 22.13
CA ASP A 119 -1.11 -3.45 22.47
C ASP A 119 -1.45 -3.06 23.92
N SER A 120 -0.47 -2.99 24.81
CA SER A 120 -0.63 -2.53 26.20
C SER A 120 -0.13 -1.11 26.45
N MET A 121 0.46 -0.46 25.44
CA MET A 121 0.92 0.92 25.53
C MET A 121 -0.25 1.91 25.59
N SER A 122 -0.02 3.04 26.26
CA SER A 122 -0.94 4.18 26.24
C SER A 122 -0.94 4.87 24.86
N VAL A 123 -1.98 5.65 24.57
CA VAL A 123 -2.03 6.47 23.35
C VAL A 123 -0.83 7.41 23.23
N SER A 124 -0.33 7.97 24.35
CA SER A 124 0.83 8.85 24.33
C SER A 124 2.13 8.10 24.01
N GLN A 125 2.32 6.91 24.59
CA GLN A 125 3.48 6.06 24.28
C GLN A 125 3.48 5.63 22.81
N LEU A 126 2.33 5.19 22.28
CA LEU A 126 2.16 4.88 20.85
C LEU A 126 2.44 6.09 19.96
N THR A 127 2.00 7.29 20.38
CA THR A 127 2.26 8.52 19.64
C THR A 127 3.76 8.83 19.57
N ILE A 128 4.50 8.61 20.66
CA ILE A 128 5.96 8.81 20.69
C ILE A 128 6.65 7.87 19.71
N GLU A 129 6.29 6.58 19.71
CA GLU A 129 6.83 5.58 18.78
C GLU A 129 6.67 6.00 17.32
N MET A 130 5.47 6.46 16.95
CA MET A 130 5.19 6.90 15.58
C MET A 130 5.90 8.21 15.24
N ARG A 131 5.81 9.24 16.10
CA ARG A 131 6.33 10.58 15.81
C ARG A 131 7.85 10.64 15.72
N LYS A 132 8.56 9.81 16.49
CA LYS A 132 10.03 9.71 16.37
C LYS A 132 10.43 9.23 14.98
N LEU A 133 9.79 8.17 14.49
CA LEU A 133 10.07 7.66 13.15
C LEU A 133 9.59 8.62 12.06
N GLU A 134 8.42 9.26 12.22
CA GLU A 134 7.97 10.32 11.30
C GLU A 134 9.03 11.41 11.13
N THR A 135 9.58 11.91 12.24
CA THR A 135 10.60 12.97 12.23
C THR A 135 11.85 12.53 11.47
N ALA A 136 12.33 11.31 11.74
CA ALA A 136 13.49 10.76 11.05
C ALA A 136 13.25 10.58 9.55
N LEU A 137 12.09 10.04 9.16
CA LEU A 137 11.75 9.87 7.75
C LEU A 137 11.56 11.22 7.04
N VAL A 138 11.00 12.24 7.69
CA VAL A 138 10.95 13.59 7.10
C VAL A 138 12.37 14.15 6.91
N ASN A 139 13.28 13.96 7.87
CA ASN A 139 14.67 14.40 7.71
C ASN A 139 15.40 13.66 6.56
N ILE A 140 15.07 12.39 6.32
CA ILE A 140 15.76 11.56 5.32
C ILE A 140 15.15 11.68 3.92
N ILE A 141 13.82 11.63 3.80
CA ILE A 141 13.08 11.58 2.52
C ILE A 141 12.08 12.73 2.33
N GLY A 142 11.97 13.68 3.27
CA GLY A 142 11.13 14.88 3.14
C GLY A 142 9.65 14.70 3.42
N VAL A 143 9.19 13.46 3.66
CA VAL A 143 7.78 13.12 3.91
C VAL A 143 7.65 12.12 5.04
N LYS A 144 6.46 12.04 5.63
CA LYS A 144 6.12 10.99 6.60
C LYS A 144 5.15 9.96 6.01
N PRO A 145 5.23 8.69 6.42
CA PRO A 145 4.28 7.67 5.98
C PRO A 145 2.91 7.87 6.64
N THR A 146 1.87 7.42 5.96
CA THR A 146 0.48 7.29 6.49
C THR A 146 0.08 5.82 6.65
N TYR A 147 1.02 4.90 6.41
CA TYR A 147 0.88 3.46 6.54
C TYR A 147 1.82 2.95 7.60
N MET A 148 1.34 1.99 8.39
CA MET A 148 2.17 1.30 9.37
C MET A 148 1.77 -0.16 9.49
N ARG A 149 2.73 -1.00 9.86
CA ARG A 149 2.46 -2.36 10.31
C ARG A 149 2.73 -2.40 11.81
N PRO A 150 1.79 -2.84 12.65
CA PRO A 150 2.04 -2.99 14.08
C PRO A 150 3.07 -4.10 14.32
N PRO A 151 4.15 -3.87 15.10
CA PRO A 151 5.02 -4.92 15.59
C PRO A 151 4.24 -6.12 16.12
N TYR A 152 4.68 -7.33 15.74
CA TYR A 152 4.03 -8.60 16.10
C TYR A 152 2.56 -8.70 15.68
N LEU A 153 2.14 -7.89 14.69
CA LEU A 153 0.76 -7.76 14.21
C LEU A 153 -0.27 -7.41 15.30
N LYS A 154 0.19 -6.80 16.40
CA LYS A 154 -0.64 -6.43 17.54
C LYS A 154 -1.51 -5.21 17.25
N THR A 155 -2.80 -5.43 17.01
CA THR A 155 -3.78 -4.37 16.67
C THR A 155 -4.75 -4.04 17.82
N GLY A 156 -4.52 -4.60 19.02
CA GLY A 156 -5.43 -4.47 20.17
C GLY A 156 -5.24 -3.19 20.98
N GLY A 157 -6.00 -3.09 22.08
CA GLY A 157 -5.88 -2.01 23.07
C GLY A 157 -6.04 -0.62 22.46
N ASN A 158 -5.08 0.26 22.75
CA ASN A 158 -5.10 1.66 22.30
C ASN A 158 -4.59 1.86 20.86
N VAL A 159 -4.11 0.82 20.19
CA VAL A 159 -3.47 0.93 18.86
C VAL A 159 -4.43 1.52 17.82
N PRO A 160 -5.68 1.04 17.64
CA PRO A 160 -6.58 1.61 16.64
C PRO A 160 -6.90 3.09 16.90
N THR A 161 -7.08 3.47 18.17
CA THR A 161 -7.34 4.86 18.57
C THR A 161 -6.15 5.76 18.26
N ALA A 162 -4.94 5.35 18.63
CA ALA A 162 -3.73 6.11 18.34
C ALA A 162 -3.50 6.26 16.83
N MET A 163 -3.64 5.16 16.07
CA MET A 163 -3.45 5.19 14.61
C MET A 163 -4.53 6.02 13.91
N ARG A 164 -5.79 6.00 14.38
CA ARG A 164 -6.83 6.89 13.88
C ARG A 164 -6.48 8.36 14.09
N ASN A 165 -6.06 8.73 15.31
CA ASN A 165 -5.68 10.11 15.65
C ASN A 165 -4.47 10.61 14.83
N LEU A 166 -3.56 9.71 14.47
CA LEU A 166 -2.37 10.03 13.70
C LEU A 166 -2.56 9.92 12.18
N GLY A 167 -3.69 9.38 11.71
CA GLY A 167 -4.00 9.22 10.28
C GLY A 167 -3.40 7.95 9.64
N TYR A 168 -2.97 6.97 10.43
CA TYR A 168 -2.34 5.75 9.95
C TYR A 168 -3.33 4.66 9.54
N ARG A 169 -3.08 4.02 8.40
CA ARG A 169 -3.66 2.71 8.06
C ARG A 169 -2.79 1.62 8.65
N MET A 170 -3.40 0.61 9.28
CA MET A 170 -2.69 -0.53 9.86
C MET A 170 -2.69 -1.69 8.88
N ILE A 171 -1.52 -2.22 8.58
CA ILE A 171 -1.32 -3.29 7.62
C ILE A 171 -0.88 -4.55 8.34
N THR A 172 -1.63 -5.65 8.17
CA THR A 172 -1.18 -6.99 8.55
C THR A 172 -0.84 -7.75 7.27
N ASP A 173 -1.18 -9.02 7.15
CA ASP A 173 -0.88 -9.85 6.01
C ASP A 173 -1.98 -10.88 5.75
N SER A 174 -1.93 -11.44 4.55
CA SER A 174 -2.75 -12.58 4.13
C SER A 174 -1.92 -13.85 3.96
N VAL A 175 -0.59 -13.71 3.88
CA VAL A 175 0.38 -14.79 3.76
C VAL A 175 1.62 -14.41 4.55
N ASP A 176 1.80 -15.06 5.69
CA ASP A 176 3.04 -15.02 6.47
C ASP A 176 4.01 -16.08 5.97
N SER A 177 5.15 -15.61 5.43
CA SER A 177 6.21 -16.46 4.91
C SER A 177 6.91 -17.29 5.99
N GLN A 178 6.85 -16.84 7.25
CA GLN A 178 7.58 -17.39 8.38
C GLN A 178 9.09 -17.47 8.15
N ASP A 179 9.63 -16.60 7.29
CA ASP A 179 11.05 -16.48 6.97
C ASP A 179 11.91 -16.15 8.20
N TRP A 180 11.33 -15.41 9.14
CA TRP A 180 11.91 -15.08 10.44
C TRP A 180 11.88 -16.25 11.46
N ASN A 181 11.02 -17.25 11.24
CA ASN A 181 10.70 -18.29 12.24
C ASN A 181 11.35 -19.65 11.92
N GLY A 182 12.52 -19.64 11.27
CA GLY A 182 13.31 -20.84 11.00
C GLY A 182 12.75 -21.77 9.92
N LEU A 183 11.74 -21.35 9.15
CA LEU A 183 11.34 -22.11 7.97
C LEU A 183 12.43 -22.08 6.90
N SER A 184 12.58 -23.18 6.17
CA SER A 184 13.42 -23.20 4.97
C SER A 184 12.80 -22.34 3.86
N VAL A 185 13.65 -21.83 2.96
CA VAL A 185 13.20 -21.04 1.80
C VAL A 185 12.10 -21.76 1.01
N SER A 186 12.26 -23.06 0.77
CA SER A 186 11.26 -23.87 0.05
C SER A 186 9.95 -23.98 0.81
N ALA A 187 9.98 -24.11 2.14
CA ALA A 187 8.77 -24.15 2.96
C ALA A 187 8.05 -22.79 3.01
N SER A 188 8.80 -21.70 3.13
CA SER A 188 8.26 -20.34 3.01
C SER A 188 7.65 -20.09 1.63
N GLU A 189 8.32 -20.48 0.54
CA GLU A 189 7.80 -20.41 -0.83
C GLU A 189 6.50 -21.21 -0.98
N GLN A 190 6.45 -22.42 -0.41
CA GLN A 190 5.28 -23.30 -0.49
C GLN A 190 4.03 -22.65 0.10
N LYS A 191 4.15 -21.79 1.13
CA LYS A 191 3.00 -21.06 1.69
C LYS A 191 2.33 -20.15 0.66
N PHE A 192 3.11 -19.46 -0.17
CA PHE A 192 2.57 -18.63 -1.26
C PHE A 192 1.95 -19.47 -2.37
N ARG A 193 2.62 -20.57 -2.75
CA ARG A 193 2.09 -21.51 -3.75
C ARG A 193 0.76 -22.13 -3.31
N SER A 194 0.64 -22.48 -2.03
CA SER A 194 -0.59 -23.02 -1.44
C SER A 194 -1.69 -21.97 -1.27
N ALA A 195 -1.35 -20.71 -1.00
CA ALA A 195 -2.32 -19.62 -0.97
C ALA A 195 -2.93 -19.33 -2.36
N GLY A 196 -2.16 -19.60 -3.42
CA GLY A 196 -2.57 -19.36 -4.80
C GLY A 196 -2.45 -17.88 -5.20
N PRO A 197 -2.89 -17.51 -6.41
CA PRO A 197 -2.72 -16.16 -6.94
C PRO A 197 -3.68 -15.12 -6.34
N SER A 198 -4.62 -15.54 -5.49
CA SER A 198 -5.61 -14.67 -4.85
C SER A 198 -6.10 -15.28 -3.55
N THR A 199 -6.50 -14.42 -2.62
CA THR A 199 -7.19 -14.81 -1.39
C THR A 199 -8.50 -15.55 -1.71
N PRO A 200 -9.09 -16.28 -0.73
CA PRO A 200 -10.35 -16.99 -0.94
C PRO A 200 -11.51 -16.12 -1.45
N ASP A 201 -11.49 -14.82 -1.16
CA ASP A 201 -12.47 -13.85 -1.64
C ASP A 201 -12.04 -13.08 -2.91
N GLY A 202 -11.05 -13.61 -3.64
CA GLY A 202 -10.63 -13.10 -4.95
C GLY A 202 -9.87 -11.77 -4.88
N LYS A 203 -9.08 -11.54 -3.83
CA LYS A 203 -8.26 -10.33 -3.68
C LYS A 203 -6.77 -10.65 -3.81
N GLY A 204 -5.96 -9.65 -4.12
CA GLY A 204 -4.52 -9.77 -4.09
C GLY A 204 -3.97 -9.94 -2.67
N HIS A 205 -2.78 -10.54 -2.58
CA HIS A 205 -2.12 -10.80 -1.30
C HIS A 205 -1.27 -9.61 -0.83
N ILE A 206 -1.26 -9.39 0.49
CA ILE A 206 -0.20 -8.66 1.19
C ILE A 206 0.63 -9.72 1.93
N SER A 207 1.95 -9.73 1.73
CA SER A 207 2.86 -10.67 2.40
C SER A 207 3.40 -10.14 3.73
N LEU A 208 3.85 -11.04 4.58
CA LEU A 208 4.80 -10.74 5.67
C LEU A 208 6.14 -11.41 5.35
N LEU A 209 7.18 -10.59 5.19
CA LEU A 209 8.56 -10.95 4.88
C LEU A 209 9.48 -10.04 5.71
N HIS A 210 10.75 -10.41 5.86
CA HIS A 210 11.75 -9.64 6.62
C HIS A 210 13.04 -9.53 5.80
N GLU A 211 13.35 -8.33 5.31
CA GLU A 211 14.54 -8.12 4.47
C GLU A 211 15.86 -8.15 5.27
N THR A 212 15.77 -8.24 6.59
CA THR A 212 16.91 -8.35 7.50
C THR A 212 17.56 -9.74 7.48
N TYR A 213 16.95 -10.71 6.78
CA TYR A 213 17.44 -12.08 6.62
C TYR A 213 18.01 -12.33 5.21
N ALA A 214 19.22 -12.88 5.16
CA ALA A 214 19.94 -13.10 3.89
C ALA A 214 19.19 -14.02 2.93
N ASN A 215 18.65 -15.14 3.44
CA ASN A 215 17.88 -16.12 2.69
C ASN A 215 16.56 -15.54 2.18
N THR A 216 15.93 -14.61 2.91
CA THR A 216 14.76 -13.88 2.40
C THR A 216 15.14 -13.10 1.15
N VAL A 217 16.20 -12.28 1.23
CA VAL A 217 16.61 -11.40 0.12
C VAL A 217 17.18 -12.16 -1.08
N ARG A 218 18.05 -13.14 -0.83
CA ARG A 218 18.84 -13.82 -1.87
C ARG A 218 18.13 -14.99 -2.53
N ASP A 219 17.24 -15.66 -1.80
CA ASP A 219 16.65 -16.91 -2.27
C ASP A 219 15.12 -16.81 -2.37
N LEU A 220 14.44 -16.39 -1.30
CA LEU A 220 12.97 -16.38 -1.25
C LEU A 220 12.39 -15.33 -2.19
N VAL A 221 12.86 -14.07 -2.13
CA VAL A 221 12.31 -12.99 -2.97
C VAL A 221 12.43 -13.29 -4.47
N PRO A 222 13.58 -13.74 -5.01
CA PRO A 222 13.66 -14.15 -6.42
C PRO A 222 12.64 -15.24 -6.81
N ARG A 223 12.39 -16.22 -5.92
CA ARG A 223 11.38 -17.26 -6.13
C ARG A 223 9.96 -16.70 -6.13
N LEU A 224 9.64 -15.79 -5.21
CA LEU A 224 8.34 -15.13 -5.15
C LEU A 224 8.09 -14.21 -6.36
N ILE A 225 9.12 -13.50 -6.83
CA ILE A 225 9.06 -12.72 -8.07
C ILE A 225 8.75 -13.63 -9.26
N LYS A 226 9.44 -14.76 -9.38
CA LYS A 226 9.20 -15.75 -10.44
C LYS A 226 7.78 -16.29 -10.38
N TRP A 227 7.34 -16.74 -9.20
CA TRP A 227 5.98 -17.24 -8.98
C TRP A 227 4.92 -16.19 -9.32
N ALA A 228 5.11 -14.92 -8.93
CA ALA A 228 4.19 -13.84 -9.24
C ALA A 228 4.08 -13.61 -10.76
N LYS A 229 5.20 -13.65 -11.48
CA LYS A 229 5.23 -13.54 -12.95
C LYS A 229 4.53 -14.70 -13.64
N GLU A 230 4.77 -15.94 -13.18
CA GLU A 230 4.10 -17.15 -13.69
C GLU A 230 2.57 -17.09 -13.52
N ASN A 231 2.09 -16.36 -12.51
CA ASN A 231 0.68 -16.18 -12.21
C ASN A 231 0.11 -14.84 -12.71
N ASN A 232 0.85 -14.09 -13.54
CA ASN A 232 0.43 -12.78 -14.07
C ASN A 232 0.07 -11.75 -12.99
N LEU A 233 0.72 -11.80 -11.83
CA LEU A 233 0.48 -10.87 -10.72
C LEU A 233 1.35 -9.62 -10.87
N LYS A 234 0.74 -8.44 -10.75
CA LYS A 234 1.48 -7.18 -10.67
C LYS A 234 2.01 -6.97 -9.26
N MET A 235 3.33 -6.85 -9.12
CA MET A 235 3.96 -6.56 -7.83
C MET A 235 3.94 -5.05 -7.56
N VAL A 236 3.15 -4.64 -6.56
CA VAL A 236 2.78 -3.24 -6.29
C VAL A 236 3.10 -2.85 -4.85
N THR A 237 3.07 -1.55 -4.55
CA THR A 237 3.11 -1.07 -3.15
C THR A 237 1.80 -1.43 -2.43
N VAL A 238 1.81 -1.45 -1.09
CA VAL A 238 0.59 -1.67 -0.30
C VAL A 238 -0.43 -0.57 -0.56
N ALA A 239 0.02 0.68 -0.68
CA ALA A 239 -0.85 1.81 -1.02
C ALA A 239 -1.56 1.59 -2.37
N GLU A 240 -0.84 1.19 -3.43
CA GLU A 240 -1.46 0.86 -4.74
C GLU A 240 -2.38 -0.37 -4.64
N CYS A 241 -1.97 -1.41 -3.91
CA CYS A 241 -2.76 -2.60 -3.61
C CYS A 241 -4.13 -2.26 -2.95
N LEU A 242 -4.18 -1.22 -2.12
CA LEU A 242 -5.42 -0.71 -1.52
C LEU A 242 -6.14 0.38 -2.34
N GLY A 243 -5.66 0.71 -3.54
CA GLY A 243 -6.25 1.76 -4.38
C GLY A 243 -5.95 3.19 -3.93
N ASP A 244 -4.89 3.40 -3.13
CA ASP A 244 -4.52 4.67 -2.50
C ASP A 244 -3.12 5.15 -2.94
N ALA A 245 -2.80 5.04 -4.23
CA ALA A 245 -1.45 5.30 -4.75
C ALA A 245 -0.87 6.68 -4.36
N ASN A 246 -1.73 7.69 -4.19
CA ASN A 246 -1.33 9.04 -3.78
C ASN A 246 -1.46 9.29 -2.26
N GLY A 247 -1.97 8.32 -1.51
CA GLY A 247 -2.25 8.45 -0.07
C GLY A 247 -1.15 7.89 0.83
N ALA A 248 -0.06 7.35 0.27
CA ALA A 248 1.02 6.69 1.03
C ALA A 248 1.79 7.62 1.99
N TYR A 249 1.78 8.92 1.72
CA TYR A 249 2.59 9.92 2.42
C TYR A 249 1.79 11.18 2.75
N ALA A 250 2.26 11.89 3.77
CA ALA A 250 1.80 13.23 4.12
C ALA A 250 3.01 14.14 4.40
N LYS A 251 2.76 15.46 4.38
CA LYS A 251 3.74 16.41 4.92
C LYS A 251 3.93 16.15 6.41
N GLY A 252 5.17 16.30 6.87
CA GLY A 252 5.53 16.20 8.28
C GLY A 252 6.56 17.27 8.63
N ASN A 253 6.82 17.41 9.92
CA ASN A 253 7.82 18.36 10.41
C ASN A 253 9.11 17.59 10.70
N GLY A 254 10.17 17.96 10.00
CA GLY A 254 11.52 17.51 10.31
C GLY A 254 12.08 18.27 11.50
N GLY A 255 13.09 17.69 12.14
CA GLY A 255 13.84 18.32 13.24
C GLY A 255 15.28 18.65 12.88
N GLY A 256 15.74 18.29 11.66
CA GLY A 256 17.14 18.44 11.25
C GLY A 256 18.12 17.47 11.91
N ALA A 257 17.65 16.64 12.84
CA ALA A 257 18.45 15.58 13.45
C ALA A 257 19.01 14.63 12.38
N GLN A 258 20.26 14.21 12.58
CA GLN A 258 20.97 13.24 11.74
C GLN A 258 21.42 12.01 12.52
N THR A 259 20.94 11.86 13.76
CA THR A 259 21.19 10.73 14.64
C THR A 259 19.94 10.41 15.47
N CYS A 260 19.90 9.16 15.92
CA CYS A 260 19.11 8.70 17.04
C CYS A 260 19.85 9.08 18.34
#